data_AF-A0A198GG69-F1
#
_entry.id   AF-A0A198GG69-F1
#
_cell.length_a   1.000
_cell.length_b   1.000
_cell.length_c   1.000
_cell.angle_alpha   90.00
_cell.angle_beta   90.00
_cell.angle_gamma   90.00
#
_symmetry.space_group_name_H-M   'P 1'
#
loop_
_entity.id
_entity.type
_entity.pdbx_description
1 polymer ?
#
loop_
_entity_poly.entity_id
_entity_poly.type
_entity_poly.pdbx_seq_one_letter_code
_entity_poly.pdbx_strand_id
1 'polypeptide(L)'
;MLLGARYLGGRAQARAKHVPYESGLDSVGSARLRMSAKFYLVAMFFVIFDVEALFLYAWAVSVREVGWLGFIEAAVFIAILLAGLFYLVRIGALNWTPVRSRRETAGKSHVRLTSGKHPQQ
;
A
#
# COMPACT_ATOMS: atom_id res chain seq x y z
N MET A 1 -24.02 0.97 20.72
CA MET A 1 -23.55 2.34 20.40
C MET A 1 -24.04 2.85 19.04
N LEU A 2 -23.83 2.13 17.92
CA LEU A 2 -24.25 2.61 16.58
C LEU A 2 -25.77 2.87 16.44
N LEU A 3 -26.62 2.08 17.12
CA LEU A 3 -28.07 2.28 17.13
C LEU A 3 -28.50 3.58 17.83
N GLY A 4 -27.86 3.90 18.97
CA GLY A 4 -28.10 5.17 19.68
C GLY A 4 -27.67 6.38 18.85
N ALA A 5 -26.50 6.30 18.19
CA ALA A 5 -26.03 7.33 17.28
C ALA A 5 -26.97 7.55 16.07
N ARG A 6 -27.61 6.49 15.56
CA ARG A 6 -28.58 6.59 14.45
C ARG A 6 -29.92 7.23 14.88
N TYR A 7 -30.31 7.08 16.15
CA TYR A 7 -31.56 7.59 16.69
C TYR A 7 -31.45 9.02 17.22
N LEU A 8 -30.36 9.35 17.92
CA LEU A 8 -30.10 10.70 18.44
C LEU A 8 -29.37 11.61 17.43
N GLY A 9 -28.75 11.05 16.40
CA GLY A 9 -28.00 11.81 15.39
C GLY A 9 -28.90 12.54 14.39
N GLY A 10 -28.65 13.84 14.21
CA GLY A 10 -29.39 14.69 13.27
C GLY A 10 -29.26 14.25 11.82
N ARG A 11 -30.40 14.10 11.14
CA ARG A 11 -30.46 13.68 9.73
C ARG A 11 -30.48 14.89 8.80
N ALA A 12 -29.34 15.57 8.67
CA ALA A 12 -29.19 16.60 7.65
C ALA A 12 -29.10 15.97 6.26
N GLN A 13 -29.94 16.43 5.32
CA GLN A 13 -29.94 16.04 3.91
C GLN A 13 -29.42 17.23 3.10
N ALA A 14 -28.19 17.14 2.61
CA ALA A 14 -27.57 18.16 1.77
C ALA A 14 -27.15 17.51 0.45
N ARG A 15 -27.30 18.22 -0.67
CA ARG A 15 -26.99 17.70 -2.01
C ARG A 15 -25.54 17.21 -2.14
N ALA A 16 -24.62 17.89 -1.45
CA ALA A 16 -23.20 17.54 -1.39
C ALA A 16 -22.84 16.46 -0.33
N LYS A 17 -23.80 15.91 0.40
CA LYS A 17 -23.53 14.89 1.43
C LYS A 17 -23.10 13.55 0.84
N HIS A 18 -23.54 13.27 -0.39
CA HIS A 18 -23.34 11.99 -1.08
C HIS A 18 -22.30 12.07 -2.20
N VAL A 19 -21.62 13.21 -2.36
CA VAL A 19 -20.55 13.36 -3.35
C VAL A 19 -19.19 13.14 -2.68
N PRO A 20 -18.23 12.48 -3.35
CA PRO A 20 -16.87 12.35 -2.84
C PRO A 20 -16.23 13.72 -2.61
N TYR A 21 -15.42 13.83 -1.57
CA TYR A 21 -14.71 15.06 -1.26
C TYR A 21 -13.46 15.20 -2.17
N GLU A 22 -13.43 16.22 -3.02
CA GLU A 22 -12.26 16.57 -3.84
C GLU A 22 -11.82 18.03 -3.65
N SER A 23 -11.83 18.52 -2.40
CA SER A 23 -11.38 19.88 -2.06
C SER A 23 -12.07 21.00 -2.85
N GLY A 24 -13.35 20.81 -3.20
CA GLY A 24 -14.18 21.77 -3.92
C GLY A 24 -14.24 21.57 -5.44
N LEU A 25 -13.61 20.53 -5.97
CA LEU A 25 -13.74 20.12 -7.37
C LEU A 25 -14.74 18.98 -7.52
N ASP A 26 -15.31 18.83 -8.72
CA ASP A 26 -16.12 17.67 -9.07
C ASP A 26 -15.21 16.46 -9.35
N SER A 27 -15.62 15.28 -8.89
CA SER A 27 -14.88 14.05 -9.17
C SER A 27 -14.74 13.79 -10.66
N VAL A 28 -13.51 13.91 -11.15
CA VAL A 28 -13.17 13.68 -12.56
C VAL A 28 -12.18 12.53 -12.71
N GLY A 29 -12.47 11.64 -13.66
CA GLY A 29 -11.60 10.53 -14.04
C GLY A 29 -12.01 9.17 -13.48
N SER A 30 -11.12 8.19 -13.65
CA SER A 30 -11.34 6.80 -13.25
C SER A 30 -10.72 6.55 -11.88
N ALA A 31 -11.48 5.97 -10.95
CA ALA A 31 -11.01 5.58 -9.61
C ALA A 31 -10.00 4.40 -9.62
N ARG A 32 -9.50 3.98 -10.79
CA ARG A 32 -8.54 2.88 -10.92
C ARG A 32 -7.11 3.39 -10.70
N LEU A 33 -6.66 3.36 -9.45
CA LEU A 33 -5.25 3.55 -9.11
C LEU A 33 -4.44 2.29 -9.42
N ARG A 34 -3.26 2.45 -10.03
CA ARG A 34 -2.28 1.37 -10.18
C ARG A 34 -1.56 1.18 -8.84
N MET A 35 -2.10 0.29 -8.01
CA MET A 35 -1.42 -0.12 -6.78
C MET A 35 -0.11 -0.84 -7.15
N SER A 36 0.98 -0.48 -6.47
CA SER A 36 2.29 -1.08 -6.72
C SER A 36 2.31 -2.56 -6.33
N ALA A 37 3.02 -3.40 -7.08
CA ALA A 37 3.23 -4.82 -6.73
C ALA A 37 3.88 -5.01 -5.34
N LYS A 38 4.52 -3.97 -4.79
CA LYS A 38 5.09 -3.98 -3.44
C LYS A 38 4.07 -4.33 -2.36
N PHE A 39 2.82 -3.88 -2.49
CA PHE A 39 1.75 -4.20 -1.52
C PHE A 39 1.45 -5.71 -1.49
N TYR A 40 1.46 -6.36 -2.65
CA TYR A 40 1.24 -7.81 -2.75
C TYR A 40 2.38 -8.59 -2.12
N LEU A 41 3.64 -8.21 -2.37
CA LEU A 41 4.81 -8.90 -1.80
C LEU A 41 4.80 -8.85 -0.27
N VAL A 42 4.46 -7.69 0.31
CA VAL A 42 4.34 -7.56 1.77
C VAL A 42 3.19 -8.41 2.32
N ALA A 43 2.03 -8.41 1.66
CA ALA A 43 0.88 -9.21 2.08
C ALA A 43 1.15 -10.71 2.01
N MET A 44 1.75 -11.19 0.91
CA MET A 44 2.10 -12.60 0.74
C MET A 44 3.15 -13.05 1.76
N PHE A 45 4.17 -12.22 2.02
CA PHE A 45 5.15 -12.50 3.06
C PHE A 45 4.53 -12.54 4.46
N PHE A 46 3.58 -11.65 4.76
CA PHE A 46 2.85 -11.65 6.03
C PHE A 46 2.09 -12.97 6.23
N VAL A 47 1.38 -13.46 5.21
CA VAL A 47 0.66 -14.74 5.28
C VAL A 47 1.60 -15.92 5.54
N ILE A 48 2.73 -15.96 4.82
CA ILE A 48 3.73 -17.02 5.03
C ILE A 48 4.27 -16.93 6.46
N PHE A 49 4.72 -15.76 6.90
CA PHE A 49 5.25 -15.58 8.25
C PHE A 49 4.23 -15.91 9.36
N ASP A 50 2.95 -15.62 9.15
CA ASP A 50 1.87 -15.95 10.08
C ASP A 50 1.68 -17.48 10.24
N VAL A 51 1.71 -18.21 9.13
CA VAL A 51 1.68 -19.68 9.14
C VAL A 51 2.92 -20.26 9.83
N GLU A 52 4.08 -19.65 9.62
CA GLU A 52 5.34 -20.09 10.25
C GLU A 52 5.32 -19.83 11.77
N ALA A 53 4.73 -18.71 12.21
CA ALA A 53 4.50 -18.44 13.62
C ALA A 53 3.55 -19.46 14.27
N LEU A 54 2.54 -19.95 13.55
CA LEU A 54 1.68 -21.04 14.03
C LEU A 54 2.47 -22.33 14.28
N PHE A 55 3.41 -22.69 13.40
CA PHE A 55 4.28 -23.85 13.61
C PHE A 55 5.18 -23.69 14.84
N LEU A 56 5.76 -22.50 15.02
CA LEU A 56 6.54 -22.20 16.22
C LEU A 56 5.70 -22.25 17.50
N TYR A 57 4.44 -21.82 17.44
CA TYR A 57 3.52 -21.94 18.58
C TYR A 57 3.24 -23.40 18.92
N ALA A 58 2.95 -24.24 17.92
CA ALA A 58 2.71 -25.67 18.12
C ALA A 58 3.92 -26.36 18.77
N TRP A 59 5.14 -26.04 18.30
CA TRP A 59 6.38 -26.51 18.92
C TRP A 59 6.58 -25.96 20.34
N ALA A 60 6.29 -24.67 20.57
CA ALA A 60 6.49 -24.04 21.87
C ALA A 60 5.63 -24.68 22.97
N VAL A 61 4.44 -25.18 22.64
CA VAL A 61 3.55 -25.88 23.57
C VAL A 61 4.14 -27.24 24.02
N SER A 62 4.88 -27.95 23.15
CA SER A 62 5.44 -29.28 23.42
C SER A 62 6.96 -29.29 23.64
N VAL A 63 7.56 -28.14 23.92
CA VAL A 63 9.02 -27.96 23.98
C VAL A 63 9.71 -28.89 24.99
N ARG A 64 9.01 -29.29 26.06
CA ARG A 64 9.57 -30.15 27.11
C ARG A 64 9.64 -31.61 26.66
N GLU A 65 8.75 -32.02 25.78
CA GLU A 65 8.60 -33.40 25.30
C GLU A 65 9.53 -33.71 24.12
N VAL A 66 9.77 -32.75 23.23
CA VAL A 66 10.66 -32.92 22.05
C VAL A 66 12.16 -32.80 22.37
N GLY A 67 12.53 -32.16 23.49
CA GLY A 67 13.91 -32.04 23.94
C GLY A 67 14.84 -31.35 22.93
N TRP A 68 16.12 -31.74 22.92
CA TRP A 68 17.16 -31.06 22.12
C TRP A 68 16.96 -31.16 20.61
N LEU A 69 16.39 -32.25 20.11
CA LEU A 69 16.13 -32.41 18.67
C LEU A 69 15.11 -31.38 18.19
N GLY A 70 13.98 -31.25 18.89
CA GLY A 70 12.98 -30.23 18.57
C GLY A 70 13.53 -28.81 18.69
N PHE A 71 14.44 -28.55 19.62
CA PHE A 71 15.11 -27.25 19.73
C PHE A 71 15.95 -26.92 18.49
N ILE A 72 16.72 -27.89 17.96
CA ILE A 72 17.52 -27.69 16.75
C ILE A 72 16.60 -27.45 15.55
N GLU A 73 15.52 -28.21 15.42
CA GLU A 73 14.52 -28.02 14.36
C GLU A 73 13.91 -26.62 14.39
N ALA A 74 13.48 -26.15 15.57
CA ALA A 74 12.96 -24.80 15.76
C ALA A 74 14.00 -23.72 15.46
N ALA A 75 15.26 -23.92 15.85
CA ALA A 75 16.34 -22.98 15.57
C ALA A 75 16.62 -22.85 14.06
N VAL A 76 16.65 -23.97 13.34
CA VAL A 76 16.80 -23.98 11.87
C VAL A 76 15.60 -23.30 11.20
N PHE A 77 14.39 -23.58 11.68
CA PHE A 77 13.16 -22.97 11.18
C PHE A 77 13.17 -21.44 11.33
N ILE A 78 13.56 -20.94 12.50
CA ILE A 78 13.74 -19.51 12.76
C ILE A 78 14.84 -18.92 11.86
N ALA A 79 15.96 -19.62 11.66
CA ALA A 79 17.02 -19.15 10.78
C ALA A 79 16.55 -18.97 9.33
N ILE A 80 15.69 -19.87 8.83
CA ILE A 80 15.08 -19.75 7.50
C ILE A 80 14.15 -18.54 7.43
N LEU A 81 13.33 -18.29 8.46
CA LEU A 81 12.49 -17.09 8.53
C LEU A 81 13.31 -15.80 8.48
N LEU A 82 14.40 -15.73 9.23
CA LEU A 82 15.31 -14.60 9.24
C LEU A 82 15.98 -14.39 7.88
N ALA A 83 16.37 -15.48 7.20
CA ALA A 83 16.93 -15.41 5.85
C ALA A 83 15.91 -14.86 4.83
N GLY A 84 14.66 -15.31 4.91
CA GLY A 84 13.57 -14.79 4.08
C GLY A 84 13.29 -13.30 4.32
N LEU A 85 13.24 -12.88 5.59
CA LEU A 85 13.08 -11.48 5.96
C LEU A 85 14.26 -10.63 5.45
N PHE A 86 15.49 -11.11 5.63
CA PHE A 86 16.69 -10.43 5.14
C PHE A 86 16.63 -10.26 3.62
N TYR A 87 16.26 -11.30 2.87
CA TYR A 87 16.10 -11.25 1.42
C TYR A 87 15.08 -10.19 0.99
N LEU A 88 13.93 -10.12 1.68
CA LEU A 88 12.89 -9.14 1.38
C LEU A 88 13.35 -7.69 1.62
N VAL A 89 14.09 -7.46 2.70
CA VAL A 89 14.71 -6.16 2.99
C VAL A 89 15.72 -5.81 1.89
N ARG A 90 16.53 -6.76 1.43
CA ARG A 90 17.52 -6.56 0.36
C ARG A 90 16.90 -6.24 -0.99
N ILE A 91 15.73 -6.80 -1.33
CA ILE A 91 14.98 -6.44 -2.55
C ILE A 91 14.42 -5.02 -2.47
N GLY A 92 14.36 -4.42 -1.28
CA GLY A 92 13.74 -3.11 -1.11
C GLY A 92 12.23 -3.15 -1.32
N ALA A 93 11.60 -4.31 -1.08
CA ALA A 93 10.13 -4.40 -1.02
C ALA A 93 9.57 -3.48 0.08
N LEU A 94 10.38 -3.20 1.11
CA LEU A 94 10.08 -2.25 2.18
C LEU A 94 10.44 -0.79 1.86
N ASN A 95 11.01 -0.49 0.68
CA ASN A 95 11.31 0.88 0.29
C ASN A 95 10.08 1.52 -0.37
N TRP A 96 9.39 2.34 0.41
CA TRP A 96 8.18 3.07 0.02
C TRP A 96 8.44 4.36 -0.77
N THR A 97 9.69 4.65 -1.11
CA THR A 97 10.04 5.86 -1.85
C THR A 97 9.44 5.82 -3.25
N PRO A 98 8.54 6.76 -3.61
CA PRO A 98 8.06 6.86 -4.98
C PRO A 98 9.22 7.29 -5.85
N VAL A 99 9.51 6.53 -6.92
CA VAL A 99 10.40 7.00 -7.98
C VAL A 99 9.71 8.23 -8.57
N ARG A 100 10.24 9.43 -8.29
CA ARG A 100 9.78 10.67 -8.93
C ARG A 100 9.96 10.47 -10.44
N SER A 101 8.86 10.12 -11.10
CA SER A 101 8.75 10.17 -12.55
C SER A 101 8.94 11.63 -12.96
N ARG A 102 10.20 12.01 -13.21
CA ARG A 102 10.55 13.26 -13.90
C ARG A 102 10.09 13.11 -15.35
N ARG A 103 8.78 13.24 -15.57
CA ARG A 103 8.24 13.45 -16.91
C ARG A 103 8.59 14.87 -17.30
N GLU A 104 9.65 14.95 -18.10
CA GLU A 104 9.85 15.91 -19.17
C GLU A 104 8.90 17.13 -19.16
N THR A 105 9.36 18.21 -18.53
CA THR A 105 8.96 19.58 -18.90
C THR A 105 9.67 20.05 -20.18
N ALA A 106 10.01 19.13 -21.09
CA ALA A 106 10.67 19.40 -22.35
C ALA A 106 9.69 19.18 -23.50
N GLY A 107 8.68 20.05 -23.63
CA GLY A 107 7.74 19.88 -24.73
C GLY A 107 6.50 20.76 -24.69
N LYS A 108 6.65 22.09 -24.58
CA LYS A 108 5.69 23.07 -25.13
C LYS A 108 6.19 24.52 -25.00
N SER A 109 7.39 24.79 -25.52
CA SER A 109 7.84 26.16 -25.85
C SER A 109 7.80 26.39 -27.37
N HIS A 110 6.85 25.76 -28.07
CA HIS A 110 6.53 26.05 -29.46
C HIS A 110 5.13 26.67 -29.58
N VAL A 111 4.79 27.60 -28.68
CA VAL A 111 3.74 28.58 -28.96
C VAL A 111 4.32 29.58 -29.94
N ARG A 112 4.15 29.19 -31.20
CA ARG A 112 4.37 29.94 -32.41
C ARG A 112 3.74 31.34 -32.27
N LEU A 113 4.59 32.32 -32.00
CA LEU A 113 4.34 33.75 -32.22
C LEU A 113 4.19 33.99 -33.73
N THR A 114 3.04 33.63 -34.31
CA THR A 114 2.63 34.10 -35.63
C THR A 114 1.17 34.51 -35.55
N SER A 115 0.89 35.59 -34.85
CA SER A 115 -0.33 36.38 -35.05
C SER A 115 0.02 37.83 -34.82
N GLY A 116 0.55 38.47 -35.86
CA GLY A 116 1.06 39.83 -35.81
C GLY A 116 1.41 40.35 -37.20
N LYS A 117 0.55 40.12 -38.19
CA LYS A 117 0.54 40.87 -39.46
C LYS A 117 -0.90 41.06 -39.91
N HIS A 118 -1.45 42.21 -39.56
CA HIS A 118 -2.55 42.83 -40.31
C HIS A 118 -2.05 44.23 -40.69
N PRO A 119 -1.87 44.55 -41.99
CA PRO A 119 -1.68 45.92 -42.42
C PRO A 119 -3.05 46.60 -42.39
N GLN A 120 -3.17 47.66 -41.60
CA GLN A 120 -4.27 48.61 -41.71
C GLN A 120 -3.97 49.54 -42.89
N GLN A 121 -4.91 49.58 -43.84
CA GLN A 121 -5.09 50.67 -44.78
C GLN A 121 -5.57 51.92 -44.04
#